data_AF-G2WGD2-F1
#
_entry.id   AF-G2WGD2-F1
#
_cell.length_a   1.000
_cell.length_b   1.000
_cell.length_c   1.000
_cell.angle_alpha   90.00
_cell.angle_beta   90.00
_cell.angle_gamma   90.00
#
_symmetry.space_group_name_H-M   'P 1'
#
loop_
_entity.id
_entity.type
_entity.pdbx_description
1 polymer ?
#
loop_
_entity_poly.entity_id
_entity_poly.type
_entity_poly.pdbx_seq_one_letter_code
_entity_poly.pdbx_strand_id
1 'polypeptide(L)'
;LHHVDSGLVVVNKLEKLNGLLMSFMLNLDGKLQRCVYGDKEIFWLGQLYAGQDYSINPVDGSIIGPVNEEPENDDGHKSGMYYICSTQIAHSDSKNRLLWVNGGLKTCKISNSAEDDFGREPEYFKSRYGDISKLKRIYDASLNVEGLIVPDVSVHPWMQIKECSNYMYCAYATGDGHTNSELDEGRLITFTEKELRYINDISRTWNAS
;
A
#
# COMPACT_ATOMS: atom_id res chain seq x y z
N LEU A 1 -16.69 4.74 1.78
CA LEU A 1 -17.10 3.73 0.79
C LEU A 1 -15.89 3.45 -0.11
N HIS A 2 -14.94 2.62 0.31
CA HIS A 2 -13.82 2.06 -0.48
C HIS A 2 -13.20 0.93 0.36
N HIS A 3 -13.86 -0.22 0.39
CA HIS A 3 -13.51 -1.31 1.30
C HIS A 3 -12.73 -2.44 0.63
N VAL A 4 -12.69 -2.45 -0.71
CA VAL A 4 -12.09 -3.54 -1.49
C VAL A 4 -11.20 -2.94 -2.56
N ASP A 5 -9.99 -3.47 -2.69
CA ASP A 5 -9.10 -3.16 -3.81
C ASP A 5 -9.22 -4.22 -4.90
N SER A 6 -9.15 -3.83 -6.18
CA SER A 6 -9.21 -4.73 -7.33
C SER A 6 -7.86 -4.93 -8.01
N GLY A 7 -6.74 -4.60 -7.34
CA GLY A 7 -5.39 -4.75 -7.90
C GLY A 7 -5.05 -6.17 -8.34
N LEU A 8 -5.66 -7.20 -7.73
CA LEU A 8 -5.59 -8.59 -8.17
C LEU A 8 -6.97 -9.23 -8.08
N VAL A 9 -7.49 -9.69 -9.22
CA VAL A 9 -8.76 -10.43 -9.30
C VAL A 9 -8.52 -11.76 -10.01
N VAL A 10 -8.77 -12.87 -9.30
CA VAL A 10 -8.63 -14.23 -9.86
C VAL A 10 -10.02 -14.75 -10.21
N VAL A 11 -10.25 -15.08 -11.49
CA VAL A 11 -11.56 -15.50 -11.98
C VAL A 11 -11.45 -16.72 -12.89
N ASN A 12 -12.23 -17.76 -12.59
CA ASN A 12 -12.53 -18.82 -13.55
C ASN A 12 -13.54 -18.29 -14.57
N LYS A 13 -13.05 -17.82 -15.72
CA LYS A 13 -13.88 -17.13 -16.72
C LYS A 13 -15.05 -17.97 -17.26
N LEU A 14 -14.89 -19.29 -17.35
CA LEU A 14 -15.93 -20.18 -17.87
C LEU A 14 -17.07 -20.32 -16.86
N GLU A 15 -16.73 -20.52 -15.59
CA GLU A 15 -17.70 -20.69 -14.52
C GLU A 15 -18.37 -19.36 -14.14
N LYS A 16 -17.61 -18.27 -14.15
CA LYS A 16 -18.04 -16.95 -13.66
C LYS A 16 -18.47 -15.99 -14.77
N LEU A 17 -18.76 -16.50 -15.98
CA LEU A 17 -19.13 -15.67 -17.14
C LEU A 17 -20.34 -14.77 -16.83
N ASN A 18 -21.37 -15.31 -16.16
CA ASN A 18 -22.56 -14.54 -15.79
C ASN A 18 -22.23 -13.36 -14.87
N GLY A 19 -21.36 -13.58 -13.89
CA GLY A 19 -20.90 -12.52 -13.00
C GLY A 19 -20.08 -11.45 -13.73
N LEU A 20 -19.22 -11.86 -14.67
CA LEU A 20 -18.46 -10.92 -15.50
C LEU A 20 -19.35 -10.09 -16.44
N LEU A 21 -20.37 -10.72 -17.04
CA LEU A 21 -21.36 -10.01 -17.87
C LEU A 21 -22.17 -9.02 -17.02
N MET A 22 -22.54 -9.40 -15.80
CA MET A 22 -23.21 -8.50 -14.87
C MET A 22 -22.30 -7.33 -14.48
N SER A 23 -21.04 -7.59 -14.10
CA SER A 23 -20.03 -6.53 -13.86
C SER A 23 -19.89 -5.59 -15.05
N PHE A 24 -19.88 -6.11 -16.28
CA PHE A 24 -19.84 -5.30 -17.48
C PHE A 24 -21.07 -4.40 -17.63
N MET A 25 -22.28 -4.93 -17.45
CA MET A 25 -23.52 -4.15 -17.51
C MET A 25 -23.56 -3.05 -16.45
N LEU A 26 -23.12 -3.37 -15.23
CA LEU A 26 -22.96 -2.40 -14.13
C LEU A 26 -21.96 -1.30 -14.49
N ASN A 27 -20.84 -1.65 -15.14
CA ASN A 27 -19.85 -0.67 -15.60
C ASN A 27 -20.35 0.23 -16.73
N LEU A 28 -21.33 -0.19 -17.52
CA LEU A 28 -21.95 0.66 -18.54
C LEU A 28 -23.02 1.60 -17.97
N ASP A 29 -23.51 1.35 -16.75
CA ASP A 29 -24.53 2.18 -16.13
C ASP A 29 -23.93 3.48 -15.59
N GLY A 30 -24.23 4.59 -16.27
CA GLY A 30 -23.70 5.91 -15.91
C GLY A 30 -24.21 6.48 -14.59
N LYS A 31 -25.26 5.89 -13.97
CA LYS A 31 -25.67 6.27 -12.60
C LYS A 31 -24.80 5.54 -11.59
N LEU A 32 -24.60 4.24 -11.77
CA LEU A 32 -23.78 3.42 -10.88
C LEU A 32 -22.33 3.88 -10.86
N GLN A 33 -21.76 4.26 -12.02
CA GLN A 33 -20.41 4.80 -12.09
C GLN A 33 -20.19 6.05 -11.22
N ARG A 34 -21.26 6.74 -10.78
CA ARG A 34 -21.17 7.88 -9.85
C ARG A 34 -21.16 7.45 -8.37
N CYS A 35 -21.55 6.21 -8.08
CA CYS A 35 -21.64 5.66 -6.75
C CYS A 35 -20.39 4.86 -6.35
N VAL A 36 -19.55 4.49 -7.32
CA VAL A 36 -18.35 3.68 -7.12
C VAL A 36 -17.12 4.43 -7.63
N TYR A 37 -15.94 4.04 -7.17
CA TYR A 37 -14.69 4.62 -7.65
C TYR A 37 -14.02 3.67 -8.62
N GLY A 38 -14.57 3.69 -9.84
CA GLY A 38 -14.12 2.84 -10.94
C GLY A 38 -14.65 1.41 -10.85
N ASP A 39 -13.80 0.47 -11.24
CA ASP A 39 -14.13 -0.94 -11.43
C ASP A 39 -14.07 -1.78 -10.15
N LYS A 40 -13.47 -1.25 -9.07
CA LYS A 40 -13.18 -1.98 -7.83
C LYS A 40 -14.42 -2.67 -7.26
N GLU A 41 -15.46 -1.89 -6.99
CA GLU A 41 -16.69 -2.42 -6.41
C GLU A 41 -17.51 -3.24 -7.43
N ILE A 42 -17.38 -2.92 -8.71
CA ILE A 42 -18.15 -3.54 -9.80
C ILE A 42 -17.81 -5.02 -9.96
N PHE A 43 -16.55 -5.42 -9.73
CA PHE A 43 -16.14 -6.82 -9.85
C PHE A 43 -16.90 -7.73 -8.89
N TRP A 44 -16.94 -7.41 -7.60
CA TRP A 44 -17.62 -8.26 -6.62
C TRP A 44 -19.13 -8.04 -6.60
N LEU A 45 -19.62 -6.82 -6.88
CA LEU A 45 -21.06 -6.56 -7.03
C LEU A 45 -21.65 -7.36 -8.21
N GLY A 46 -20.95 -7.46 -9.33
CA GLY A 46 -21.44 -8.25 -10.46
C GLY A 46 -21.57 -9.74 -10.14
N GLN A 47 -20.64 -10.31 -9.37
CA GLN A 47 -20.77 -11.68 -8.88
C GLN A 47 -21.97 -11.82 -7.94
N LEU A 48 -22.13 -10.88 -6.99
CA LEU A 48 -23.25 -10.86 -6.05
C LEU A 48 -24.61 -10.82 -6.76
N TYR A 49 -24.80 -9.90 -7.70
CA TYR A 49 -26.05 -9.78 -8.45
C TYR A 49 -26.32 -10.95 -9.40
N ALA A 50 -25.28 -11.62 -9.88
CA ALA A 50 -25.41 -12.83 -10.68
C ALA A 50 -25.61 -14.11 -9.83
N GLY A 51 -25.74 -13.97 -8.51
CA GLY A 51 -25.89 -15.11 -7.59
C GLY A 51 -24.69 -16.04 -7.60
N GLN A 52 -23.49 -15.52 -7.86
CA GLN A 52 -22.25 -16.28 -7.92
C GLN A 52 -21.50 -16.21 -6.59
N ASP A 53 -20.92 -17.33 -6.18
CA ASP A 53 -19.99 -17.35 -5.05
C ASP A 53 -18.69 -16.63 -5.41
N TYR A 54 -18.19 -15.83 -4.47
CA TYR A 54 -16.91 -15.14 -4.51
C TYR A 54 -16.34 -14.98 -3.09
N SER A 55 -15.06 -14.64 -2.99
CA SER A 55 -14.39 -14.34 -1.73
C SER A 55 -13.54 -13.07 -1.87
N ILE A 56 -13.51 -12.26 -0.82
CA ILE A 56 -12.58 -11.14 -0.68
C ILE A 56 -11.46 -11.59 0.26
N ASN A 57 -10.21 -11.21 -0.02
CA ASN A 57 -9.08 -11.48 0.86
C ASN A 57 -9.37 -10.88 2.25
N PRO A 58 -9.35 -11.66 3.34
CA PRO A 58 -9.71 -11.16 4.67
C PRO A 58 -8.60 -10.34 5.33
N VAL A 59 -7.39 -10.32 4.75
CA VAL A 59 -6.30 -9.49 5.27
C VAL A 59 -6.45 -8.09 4.70
N ASP A 60 -6.48 -7.10 5.59
CA ASP A 60 -6.57 -5.69 5.22
C ASP A 60 -5.38 -5.22 4.37
N GLY A 61 -5.57 -4.09 3.69
CA GLY A 61 -4.54 -3.46 2.90
C GLY A 61 -3.31 -3.13 3.75
N SER A 62 -2.14 -3.39 3.20
CA SER A 62 -0.85 -3.15 3.84
C SER A 62 -0.04 -2.08 3.12
N ILE A 63 0.97 -1.55 3.78
CA ILE A 63 1.99 -0.71 3.17
C ILE A 63 3.29 -1.49 3.03
N ILE A 64 4.03 -1.28 1.94
CA ILE A 64 5.31 -1.97 1.68
C ILE A 64 6.42 -0.97 1.39
N GLY A 65 7.63 -1.23 1.91
CA GLY A 65 8.77 -0.34 1.75
C GLY A 65 9.92 -0.61 2.72
N PRO A 66 10.78 0.40 2.94
CA PRO A 66 11.83 0.35 3.96
C PRO A 66 11.22 0.36 5.36
N VAL A 67 11.74 -0.47 6.25
CA VAL A 67 11.25 -0.59 7.63
C VAL A 67 12.08 0.31 8.52
N ASN A 68 11.41 1.20 9.25
CA ASN A 68 12.05 2.09 10.21
C ASN A 68 11.54 1.79 11.62
N GLU A 69 12.39 1.98 12.63
CA GLU A 69 12.02 1.93 14.05
C GLU A 69 11.85 3.37 14.55
N GLU A 70 10.83 3.63 15.36
CA GLU A 70 10.74 4.92 16.03
C GLU A 70 11.91 5.12 16.99
N PRO A 71 12.41 6.37 17.13
CA PRO A 71 13.49 6.66 18.04
C PRO A 71 13.14 6.32 19.49
N GLU A 72 14.16 6.09 20.31
CA GLU A 72 14.00 5.88 21.76
C GLU A 72 13.23 7.04 22.40
N ASN A 73 12.33 6.71 23.33
CA ASN A 73 11.66 7.71 24.14
C ASN A 73 12.67 8.43 25.05
N ASP A 74 12.30 9.59 25.62
CA ASP A 74 13.16 10.40 26.50
C ASP A 74 13.78 9.61 27.69
N ASP A 75 13.18 8.48 28.07
CA ASP A 75 13.65 7.56 29.10
C ASP A 75 14.70 6.53 28.62
N GLY A 76 15.16 6.62 27.37
CA GLY A 76 16.16 5.71 26.77
C GLY A 76 15.64 4.31 26.45
N HIS A 77 14.31 4.13 26.44
CA HIS A 77 13.66 2.89 26.06
C HIS A 77 13.23 2.95 24.59
N LYS A 78 13.62 1.94 23.81
CA LYS A 78 13.08 1.70 22.46
C LYS A 78 11.57 1.55 22.55
N SER A 79 10.83 2.29 21.72
CA SER A 79 9.37 2.19 21.66
C SER A 79 8.90 0.82 21.18
N GLY A 80 9.76 0.07 20.46
CA GLY A 80 9.38 -1.18 19.81
C GLY A 80 8.41 -0.97 18.63
N MET A 81 8.16 0.29 18.27
CA MET A 81 7.26 0.68 17.18
C MET A 81 8.02 0.75 15.87
N TYR A 82 7.49 0.10 14.85
CA TYR A 82 7.98 0.12 13.49
C TYR A 82 7.02 0.90 12.60
N TYR A 83 7.57 1.57 11.60
CA TYR A 83 6.78 2.25 10.59
C TYR A 83 7.38 2.09 9.20
N ILE A 84 6.48 2.12 8.22
CA ILE A 84 6.82 2.22 6.80
C ILE A 84 6.07 3.42 6.26
N CYS A 85 6.78 4.34 5.61
CA CYS A 85 6.19 5.42 4.81
C CYS A 85 6.46 5.15 3.34
N SER A 86 5.41 5.03 2.52
CA SER A 86 5.53 4.64 1.11
C SER A 86 4.33 5.14 0.31
N THR A 87 4.50 5.19 -1.01
CA THR A 87 3.41 5.43 -1.97
C THR A 87 2.75 4.12 -2.43
N GLN A 88 3.26 2.98 -1.97
CA GLN A 88 2.89 1.64 -2.44
C GLN A 88 1.99 0.94 -1.43
N ILE A 89 0.79 0.56 -1.88
CA ILE A 89 -0.11 -0.34 -1.15
C ILE A 89 0.23 -1.77 -1.57
N ALA A 90 0.18 -2.70 -0.64
CA ALA A 90 0.37 -4.11 -0.89
C ALA A 90 -0.74 -4.94 -0.23
N HIS A 91 -0.88 -6.18 -0.66
CA HIS A 91 -1.71 -7.16 0.03
C HIS A 91 -0.93 -8.46 0.23
N SER A 92 -1.12 -9.06 1.40
CA SER A 92 -0.62 -10.40 1.72
C SER A 92 -1.76 -11.38 1.94
N ASP A 93 -1.46 -12.67 1.90
CA ASP A 93 -2.39 -13.69 2.37
C ASP A 93 -2.30 -13.88 3.90
N SER A 94 -3.15 -14.77 4.43
CA SER A 94 -3.17 -15.14 5.85
C SER A 94 -1.89 -15.86 6.33
N LYS A 95 -1.00 -16.26 5.41
CA LYS A 95 0.30 -16.88 5.69
C LYS A 95 1.45 -15.90 5.50
N ASN A 96 1.17 -14.60 5.44
CA ASN A 96 2.14 -13.51 5.32
C ASN A 96 2.93 -13.51 4.01
N ARG A 97 2.40 -14.15 2.96
CA ARG A 97 3.02 -14.13 1.63
C ARG A 97 2.49 -12.93 0.85
N LEU A 98 3.40 -12.17 0.23
CA LEU A 98 3.03 -11.06 -0.63
C LEU A 98 2.25 -11.57 -1.85
N LEU A 99 1.07 -11.00 -2.09
CA LEU A 99 0.21 -11.35 -3.24
C LEU A 99 0.37 -10.35 -4.39
N TRP A 100 0.30 -9.05 -4.10
CA TRP A 100 0.44 -8.00 -5.09
C TRP A 100 0.83 -6.65 -4.47
N VAL A 101 1.38 -5.76 -5.28
CA VAL A 101 1.78 -4.38 -4.90
C VAL A 101 1.25 -3.39 -5.95
N ASN A 102 0.68 -2.27 -5.50
CA ASN A 102 0.27 -1.14 -6.32
C ASN A 102 1.35 -0.06 -6.36
N GLY A 103 1.52 0.59 -7.51
CA GLY A 103 2.27 1.85 -7.63
C GLY A 103 3.61 1.73 -8.36
N GLY A 104 3.90 0.59 -8.98
CA GLY A 104 5.05 0.41 -9.87
C GLY A 104 6.41 0.29 -9.19
N LEU A 105 6.44 0.19 -7.85
CA LEU A 105 7.67 0.08 -7.07
C LEU A 105 8.64 1.26 -7.29
N LYS A 106 8.14 2.43 -7.70
CA LYS A 106 8.89 3.69 -7.69
C LYS A 106 8.60 4.43 -6.38
N THR A 107 9.61 5.05 -5.76
CA THR A 107 9.42 5.78 -4.50
C THR A 107 8.36 6.87 -4.64
N CYS A 108 8.43 7.65 -5.72
CA CYS A 108 7.36 8.54 -6.14
C CYS A 108 7.00 8.33 -7.62
N LYS A 109 5.74 8.01 -7.90
CA LYS A 109 5.23 7.79 -9.26
C LYS A 109 4.90 9.10 -10.02
N ILE A 110 4.83 10.22 -9.32
CA ILE A 110 4.41 11.51 -9.88
C ILE A 110 5.62 12.25 -10.43
N SER A 111 5.60 12.52 -11.73
CA SER A 111 6.67 13.26 -12.41
C SER A 111 6.77 14.69 -11.88
N ASN A 112 7.99 15.20 -11.71
CA ASN A 112 8.29 16.54 -11.18
C ASN A 112 7.76 16.84 -9.77
N SER A 113 7.30 15.83 -9.03
CA SER A 113 6.76 16.04 -7.68
C SER A 113 7.80 16.63 -6.73
N ALA A 114 9.09 16.33 -6.91
CA ALA A 114 10.14 16.88 -6.04
C ALA A 114 10.24 18.40 -6.19
N GLU A 115 10.22 18.91 -7.42
CA GLU A 115 10.19 20.33 -7.73
C GLU A 115 8.93 21.02 -7.19
N ASP A 116 7.77 20.42 -7.45
CA ASP A 116 6.48 20.99 -7.06
C ASP A 116 6.32 21.02 -5.53
N ASP A 117 6.66 19.92 -4.85
CA ASP A 117 6.57 19.80 -3.40
C ASP A 117 7.56 20.75 -2.70
N PHE A 118 8.81 20.83 -3.18
CA PHE A 118 9.82 21.73 -2.64
C PHE A 118 9.45 23.20 -2.88
N GLY A 119 8.87 23.53 -4.04
CA GLY A 119 8.38 24.88 -4.35
C GLY A 119 7.21 25.29 -3.46
N ARG A 120 6.30 24.35 -3.14
CA ARG A 120 5.13 24.58 -2.30
C ARG A 120 5.49 24.77 -0.82
N GLU A 121 6.39 23.94 -0.29
CA GLU A 121 6.71 23.87 1.15
C GLU A 121 8.24 23.83 1.41
N PRO A 122 9.01 24.88 1.04
CA PRO A 122 10.48 24.81 1.02
C PRO A 122 11.10 24.44 2.38
N GLU A 123 10.63 25.02 3.48
CA GLU A 123 11.23 24.82 4.81
C GLU A 123 11.00 23.40 5.34
N TYR A 124 9.83 22.81 5.04
CA TYR A 124 9.53 21.41 5.36
C TYR A 124 10.51 20.46 4.63
N PHE A 125 10.68 20.63 3.32
CA PHE A 125 11.54 19.74 2.54
C PHE A 125 13.03 19.99 2.77
N LYS A 126 13.46 21.23 3.01
CA LYS A 126 14.84 21.54 3.42
C LYS A 126 15.19 20.89 4.76
N SER A 127 14.31 20.94 5.75
CA SER A 127 14.60 20.35 7.06
C SER A 127 14.76 18.81 7.01
N ARG A 128 13.94 18.11 6.22
CA ARG A 128 14.01 16.64 6.06
C ARG A 128 15.07 16.16 5.06
N TYR A 129 15.25 16.87 3.95
CA TYR A 129 16.06 16.40 2.82
C TYR A 129 17.24 17.31 2.45
N GLY A 130 17.37 18.48 3.07
CA GLY A 130 18.42 19.45 2.78
C GLY A 130 18.11 20.27 1.53
N ASP A 131 18.12 19.63 0.35
CA ASP A 131 17.91 20.30 -0.93
C ASP A 131 17.05 19.49 -1.91
N ILE A 132 16.59 20.20 -2.95
CA ILE A 132 15.74 19.68 -4.01
C ILE A 132 16.39 18.54 -4.80
N SER A 133 17.72 18.56 -4.98
CA SER A 133 18.43 17.53 -5.75
C SER A 133 18.43 16.20 -4.99
N LYS A 134 18.59 16.23 -3.65
CA LYS A 134 18.48 15.04 -2.81
C LYS A 134 17.06 14.49 -2.81
N LEU A 135 16.04 15.36 -2.70
CA LEU A 135 14.63 14.96 -2.77
C LEU A 135 14.30 14.31 -4.12
N LYS A 136 14.71 14.94 -5.22
CA LYS A 136 14.51 14.42 -6.57
C LYS A 136 15.13 13.03 -6.73
N ARG A 137 16.36 12.83 -6.27
CA ARG A 137 17.03 11.52 -6.30
C ARG A 137 16.26 10.46 -5.51
N ILE A 138 15.69 10.81 -4.35
CA ILE A 138 14.88 9.89 -3.55
C ILE A 138 13.59 9.54 -4.29
N TYR A 139 12.88 10.54 -4.82
CA TYR A 139 11.62 10.33 -5.53
C TYR A 139 11.78 9.51 -6.81
N ASP A 140 12.89 9.72 -7.52
CA ASP A 140 13.21 9.00 -8.75
C ASP A 140 13.75 7.57 -8.51
N ALA A 141 14.16 7.24 -7.27
CA ALA A 141 14.68 5.91 -6.97
C ALA A 141 13.59 4.83 -6.99
N SER A 142 13.98 3.62 -7.41
CA SER A 142 13.22 2.40 -7.17
C SER A 142 13.00 2.20 -5.66
N LEU A 143 11.83 1.72 -5.25
CA LEU A 143 11.52 1.43 -3.87
C LEU A 143 12.42 0.30 -3.36
N ASN A 144 13.11 0.54 -2.24
CA ASN A 144 13.78 -0.52 -1.48
C ASN A 144 12.76 -1.16 -0.53
N VAL A 145 12.49 -2.44 -0.71
CA VAL A 145 11.56 -3.21 0.13
C VAL A 145 12.34 -3.98 1.18
N GLU A 146 11.92 -3.84 2.43
CA GLU A 146 12.46 -4.59 3.58
C GLU A 146 11.37 -5.36 4.33
N GLY A 147 10.12 -4.89 4.26
CA GLY A 147 8.96 -5.55 4.85
C GLY A 147 7.66 -4.91 4.41
N LEU A 148 6.57 -5.38 4.99
CA LEU A 148 5.25 -4.77 4.88
C LEU A 148 4.58 -4.65 6.24
N ILE A 149 3.72 -3.67 6.42
CA ILE A 149 2.91 -3.48 7.63
C ILE A 149 1.43 -3.57 7.25
N VAL A 150 0.71 -4.48 7.89
CA VAL A 150 -0.76 -4.49 7.94
C VAL A 150 -1.16 -3.73 9.20
N PRO A 151 -1.61 -2.46 9.12
CA PRO A 151 -1.92 -1.68 10.31
C PRO A 151 -3.25 -2.10 10.96
N ASP A 152 -3.34 -1.96 12.27
CA ASP A 152 -4.64 -1.82 12.93
C ASP A 152 -5.03 -0.34 12.90
N VAL A 153 -5.89 0.01 11.95
CA VAL A 153 -6.33 1.39 11.72
C VAL A 153 -7.23 1.94 12.85
N SER A 154 -7.70 1.08 13.75
CA SER A 154 -8.46 1.50 14.94
C SER A 154 -7.55 2.04 16.04
N VAL A 155 -6.29 1.55 16.09
CA VAL A 155 -5.26 2.01 17.01
C VAL A 155 -4.41 3.10 16.36
N HIS A 156 -3.79 2.80 15.22
CA HIS A 156 -2.93 3.71 14.46
C HIS A 156 -3.47 3.90 13.04
N PRO A 157 -4.28 4.95 12.81
CA PRO A 157 -4.77 5.28 11.47
C PRO A 157 -3.64 5.57 10.48
N TRP A 158 -3.92 5.36 9.20
CA TRP A 158 -3.02 5.78 8.12
C TRP A 158 -2.68 7.26 8.22
N MET A 159 -1.39 7.58 8.23
CA MET A 159 -0.92 8.96 8.29
C MET A 159 -0.47 9.41 6.90
N GLN A 160 -1.18 10.36 6.30
CA GLN A 160 -0.75 11.00 5.06
C GLN A 160 0.32 12.05 5.35
N ILE A 161 1.42 12.03 4.61
CA ILE A 161 2.50 13.02 4.71
C ILE A 161 2.64 13.82 3.40
N LYS A 162 3.44 14.90 3.40
CA LYS A 162 3.46 15.88 2.32
C LYS A 162 4.18 15.39 1.06
N GLU A 163 4.93 14.30 1.19
CA GLU A 163 5.79 13.74 0.18
C GLU A 163 5.00 13.20 -1.03
N CYS A 164 5.61 13.30 -2.21
CA CYS A 164 5.08 12.82 -3.48
C CYS A 164 3.68 13.38 -3.77
N SER A 165 3.52 14.70 -3.71
CA SER A 165 2.24 15.38 -3.93
C SER A 165 1.13 14.90 -2.98
N ASN A 166 1.48 14.64 -1.73
CA ASN A 166 0.64 14.02 -0.70
C ASN A 166 0.18 12.58 -1.02
N TYR A 167 0.87 11.83 -1.89
CA TYR A 167 0.55 10.41 -2.14
C TYR A 167 1.29 9.44 -1.21
N MET A 168 2.14 9.94 -0.32
CA MET A 168 2.83 9.10 0.64
C MET A 168 2.02 8.95 1.92
N TYR A 169 1.88 7.70 2.34
CA TYR A 169 1.23 7.35 3.59
C TYR A 169 2.20 6.60 4.49
N CYS A 170 1.99 6.66 5.80
CA CYS A 170 2.71 5.89 6.79
C CYS A 170 1.75 4.98 7.54
N ALA A 171 2.21 3.76 7.84
CA ALA A 171 1.53 2.81 8.69
C ALA A 171 2.50 2.29 9.76
N TYR A 172 1.94 1.91 10.90
CA TYR A 172 2.66 1.57 12.12
C TYR A 172 2.32 0.15 12.57
N ALA A 173 3.28 -0.49 13.23
CA ALA A 173 3.13 -1.79 13.88
C ALA A 173 4.14 -1.95 15.01
N THR A 174 3.73 -2.55 16.12
CA THR A 174 4.68 -2.94 17.17
C THR A 174 5.37 -4.26 16.82
N GLY A 175 6.66 -4.40 17.17
CA GLY A 175 7.47 -5.57 16.81
C GLY A 175 7.38 -6.73 17.80
N ASP A 176 6.63 -6.57 18.88
CA ASP A 176 6.28 -7.64 19.79
C ASP A 176 5.19 -8.49 19.16
N GLY A 177 5.54 -9.72 18.79
CA GLY A 177 4.62 -10.76 18.34
C GLY A 177 3.64 -11.17 19.45
N HIS A 178 2.81 -10.25 19.91
CA HIS A 178 1.82 -10.46 20.93
C HIS A 178 0.77 -11.43 20.42
N THR A 179 0.94 -12.70 20.78
CA THR A 179 -0.06 -13.74 20.51
C THR A 179 -1.29 -13.65 21.42
N ASN A 180 -1.41 -12.63 22.29
CA ASN A 180 -2.36 -12.59 23.42
C ASN A 180 -2.79 -11.17 23.88
N SER A 181 -2.62 -10.12 23.08
CA SER A 181 -3.14 -8.78 23.40
C SER A 181 -4.43 -8.53 22.63
N GLU A 182 -5.48 -8.01 23.27
CA GLU A 182 -6.71 -7.57 22.56
C GLU A 182 -6.48 -6.32 21.68
N LEU A 183 -5.26 -5.76 21.67
CA LEU A 183 -4.84 -4.62 20.87
C LEU A 183 -3.51 -4.97 20.18
N ASP A 184 -3.59 -5.68 19.05
CA ASP A 184 -2.46 -5.81 18.14
C ASP A 184 -2.34 -4.47 17.39
N GLU A 185 -1.31 -3.66 17.67
CA GLU A 185 -1.15 -2.32 17.08
C GLU A 185 -0.71 -2.33 15.61
N GLY A 186 -1.20 -3.31 14.84
CA GLY A 186 -0.72 -3.66 13.51
C GLY A 186 0.29 -4.80 13.52
N ARG A 187 0.67 -5.25 12.32
CA ARG A 187 1.52 -6.41 12.12
C ARG A 187 2.60 -6.14 11.09
N LEU A 188 3.86 -6.21 11.52
CA LEU A 188 5.02 -6.21 10.66
C LEU A 188 5.27 -7.61 10.07
N ILE A 189 5.36 -7.69 8.75
CA ILE A 189 5.74 -8.89 8.03
C ILE A 189 7.10 -8.66 7.40
N THR A 190 8.05 -9.51 7.77
CA THR A 190 9.39 -9.56 7.19
C THR A 190 9.47 -10.71 6.18
N PHE A 191 10.34 -10.53 5.19
CA PHE A 191 10.56 -11.50 4.13
C PHE A 191 11.89 -12.22 4.29
N THR A 192 12.00 -13.42 3.72
CA THR A 192 13.29 -14.09 3.63
C THR A 192 14.22 -13.31 2.72
N GLU A 193 15.55 -13.45 2.90
CA GLU A 193 16.50 -12.78 2.02
C GLU A 193 16.30 -13.11 0.53
N LYS A 194 15.85 -14.33 0.23
CA LYS A 194 15.56 -14.76 -1.15
C LYS A 194 14.39 -13.97 -1.74
N GLU A 195 13.33 -13.79 -0.97
CA GLU A 195 12.17 -12.99 -1.37
C GLU A 195 12.53 -11.52 -1.50
N LEU A 196 13.28 -10.95 -0.55
CA LEU A 196 13.76 -9.56 -0.62
C LEU A 196 14.62 -9.33 -1.86
N ARG A 197 15.54 -10.23 -2.18
CA ARG A 197 16.34 -10.15 -3.41
C ARG A 197 15.45 -10.13 -4.64
N TYR A 198 14.52 -11.09 -4.73
CA TYR A 198 13.60 -11.19 -5.87
C TYR A 198 12.71 -9.94 -6.04
N ILE A 199 12.09 -9.46 -4.97
CA ILE A 199 11.23 -8.27 -5.00
C ILE A 199 12.03 -7.02 -5.39
N ASN A 200 13.21 -6.83 -4.80
CA ASN A 200 14.05 -5.67 -5.10
C ASN A 200 14.70 -5.75 -6.49
N ASP A 201 14.96 -6.94 -7.02
CA ASP A 201 15.37 -7.13 -8.41
C ASP A 201 14.27 -6.70 -9.38
N ILE A 202 13.00 -7.04 -9.11
CA ILE A 202 11.85 -6.54 -9.87
C ILE A 202 11.77 -5.02 -9.77
N SER A 203 11.84 -4.47 -8.55
CA SER A 203 11.77 -3.02 -8.29
C SER A 203 12.81 -2.25 -9.11
N ARG A 204 14.07 -2.69 -9.09
CA ARG A 204 15.15 -2.09 -9.88
C ARG A 204 14.95 -2.24 -11.37
N THR A 205 14.58 -3.44 -11.84
CA THR A 205 14.41 -3.72 -13.28
C THR A 205 13.26 -2.91 -13.88
N TRP A 206 12.14 -2.81 -13.15
CA TRP A 206 10.96 -2.07 -13.59
C TRP A 206 11.20 -0.56 -13.67
N ASN A 207 12.11 -0.04 -12.84
CA ASN A 207 12.41 1.39 -12.73
C ASN A 207 13.80 1.76 -13.29
N ALA A 208 14.37 0.92 -14.16
CA ALA A 208 15.70 1.14 -14.75
C ALA A 208 15.70 2.17 -15.91
N SER A 209 14.52 2.69 -16.30
CA SER A 209 14.30 3.56 -17.46
C SER A 209 13.86 4.96 -17.08
#